data_AF-A0A421CKU2-F1
#
_entry.id   AF-A0A421CKU2-F1
#
_cell.length_a   1.000
_cell.length_b   1.000
_cell.length_c   1.000
_cell.angle_alpha   90.00
_cell.angle_beta   90.00
_cell.angle_gamma   90.00
#
_symmetry.space_group_name_H-M   'P 1'
#
loop_
_entity.id
_entity.type
_entity.pdbx_description
1 polymer ?
#
loop_
_entity_poly.entity_id
_entity_poly.type
_entity_poly.pdbx_seq_one_letter_code
_entity_poly.pdbx_strand_id
1 'polypeptide(L)'
;MNFEESTVAYVRYIGPCAGDEKLFETLFNKLCSWAGPRGFLEKKSASSLIIYHDNPEVTEEEKLRLSVCITVPQGTRVDGDIGKMIVPAGGYAVAHFELDSTECAQSWNWLYDVCLPESGYIANDLH
;
A
#
# COMPACT_ATOMS: atom_id res chain seq x y z
N MET A 1 14.62 0.94 -6.88
CA MET A 1 13.85 0.10 -7.84
C MET A 1 12.96 1.05 -8.63
N ASN A 2 12.86 0.93 -9.95
CA ASN A 2 12.02 1.84 -10.75
C ASN A 2 10.61 1.24 -10.81
N PHE A 3 9.63 1.87 -10.15
CA PHE A 3 8.23 1.42 -10.22
C PHE A 3 7.62 1.89 -11.54
N GLU A 4 6.86 1.02 -12.24
CA GLU A 4 6.15 1.40 -13.47
C GLU A 4 4.82 2.08 -13.14
N GLU A 5 4.39 3.00 -14.00
CA GLU A 5 3.12 3.68 -13.81
C GLU A 5 1.97 2.67 -13.71
N SER A 6 1.22 2.74 -12.61
CA SER A 6 0.17 1.77 -12.29
C SER A 6 -1.05 2.45 -11.71
N THR A 7 -2.25 2.01 -12.09
CA THR A 7 -3.48 2.40 -11.39
C THR A 7 -3.68 1.50 -10.19
N VAL A 8 -3.86 2.09 -9.01
CA VAL A 8 -4.09 1.36 -7.77
C VAL A 8 -5.41 1.79 -7.12
N ALA A 9 -6.11 0.81 -6.54
CA ALA A 9 -7.15 1.05 -5.56
C ALA A 9 -6.53 1.00 -4.16
N TYR A 10 -6.96 1.85 -3.23
CA TYR A 10 -6.34 1.96 -1.92
C TYR A 10 -7.31 2.19 -0.78
N VAL A 11 -6.89 1.80 0.42
CA VAL A 11 -7.42 2.29 1.71
C VAL A 11 -6.39 3.25 2.29
N ARG A 12 -6.83 4.46 2.67
CA ARG A 12 -5.96 5.48 3.27
C ARG A 12 -6.09 5.47 4.78
N TYR A 13 -4.95 5.62 5.45
CA TYR A 13 -4.88 5.89 6.88
C TYR A 13 -4.04 7.14 7.13
N ILE A 14 -4.41 7.88 8.18
CA ILE A 14 -3.69 9.06 8.67
C ILE A 14 -3.47 8.87 10.17
N GLY A 15 -2.22 8.94 10.60
CA GLY A 15 -1.84 8.80 11.99
C GLY A 15 -0.60 7.92 12.23
N PRO A 16 -0.31 7.61 13.50
CA PRO A 16 0.78 6.74 13.89
C PRO A 16 0.62 5.34 13.28
N CYS A 17 1.65 4.86 12.59
CA CYS A 17 1.64 3.51 12.02
C CYS A 17 2.87 2.67 12.37
N ALA A 18 3.86 3.26 13.05
CA ALA A 18 5.08 2.56 13.41
C ALA A 18 4.77 1.45 14.43
N GLY A 19 5.03 0.19 14.05
CA GLY A 19 4.84 -0.97 14.91
C GLY A 19 3.37 -1.34 15.22
N ASP A 20 2.39 -0.76 14.52
CA ASP A 20 0.98 -1.10 14.74
C ASP A 20 0.52 -2.24 13.82
N GLU A 21 0.67 -3.45 14.33
CA GLU A 21 0.31 -4.68 13.62
C GLU A 21 -1.17 -4.74 13.20
N LYS A 22 -2.04 -4.39 14.14
CA LYS A 22 -3.48 -4.51 13.99
C LYS A 22 -4.02 -3.48 13.00
N LEU A 23 -3.37 -2.32 12.92
CA LEU A 23 -3.66 -1.32 11.91
C LEU A 23 -3.48 -1.90 10.50
N PHE A 24 -2.31 -2.46 10.19
CA PHE A 24 -2.05 -3.03 8.87
C PHE A 24 -3.00 -4.17 8.55
N GLU A 25 -3.23 -5.08 9.49
CA GLU A 25 -4.22 -6.15 9.34
C GLU A 25 -5.61 -5.58 9.00
N THR A 26 -6.05 -4.55 9.71
CA THR A 26 -7.36 -3.91 9.48
C THR A 26 -7.44 -3.27 8.08
N LEU A 27 -6.37 -2.58 7.65
CA LEU A 27 -6.32 -1.92 6.35
C LEU A 27 -6.30 -2.93 5.20
N PHE A 28 -5.49 -3.98 5.31
CA PHE A 28 -5.45 -5.07 4.32
C PHE A 28 -6.77 -5.83 4.26
N ASN A 29 -7.34 -6.21 5.42
CA ASN A 29 -8.64 -6.91 5.45
C ASN A 29 -9.73 -6.10 4.76
N LYS A 30 -9.74 -4.77 4.98
CA LYS A 30 -10.69 -3.87 4.31
C LYS A 30 -10.48 -3.84 2.80
N LEU A 31 -9.23 -3.73 2.35
CA LEU A 31 -8.90 -3.73 0.92
C LEU A 31 -9.23 -5.08 0.27
N CYS A 32 -8.82 -6.19 0.87
CA CYS A 32 -9.07 -7.55 0.40
C CYS A 32 -10.57 -7.88 0.37
N SER A 33 -11.36 -7.44 1.36
CA SER A 33 -12.82 -7.62 1.36
C SER A 33 -13.50 -6.91 0.18
N TRP A 34 -12.94 -5.79 -0.27
CA TRP A 34 -13.42 -5.09 -1.47
C TRP A 34 -12.90 -5.73 -2.77
N ALA A 35 -11.62 -6.10 -2.80
CA ALA A 35 -10.90 -6.59 -3.97
C ALA A 35 -11.22 -8.05 -4.33
N GLY A 36 -11.42 -8.92 -3.33
CA GLY A 36 -11.65 -10.35 -3.48
C GLY A 36 -12.89 -10.67 -4.33
N PRO A 37 -14.09 -10.18 -3.97
CA PRO A 37 -15.31 -10.39 -4.75
C PRO A 37 -15.24 -9.83 -6.20
N ARG A 38 -14.27 -8.97 -6.49
CA ARG A 38 -14.02 -8.37 -7.82
C ARG A 38 -12.96 -9.12 -8.63
N GLY A 39 -12.42 -10.21 -8.08
CA GLY A 39 -11.38 -11.03 -8.72
C GLY A 39 -10.06 -10.28 -8.88
N PHE A 40 -9.78 -9.28 -8.05
CA PHE A 40 -8.53 -8.52 -8.12
C PHE A 40 -7.38 -9.18 -7.36
N LEU A 41 -7.66 -10.14 -6.46
CA LEU A 41 -6.64 -10.90 -5.73
C LEU A 41 -6.10 -12.09 -6.53
N GLU A 42 -6.89 -12.65 -7.45
CA GLU A 42 -6.55 -13.88 -8.18
C GLU A 42 -5.75 -13.62 -9.47
N LYS A 43 -5.49 -12.35 -9.80
CA LYS A 43 -4.74 -12.00 -11.00
C LYS A 43 -3.27 -12.21 -10.73
N LYS A 44 -2.55 -12.86 -11.65
CA LYS A 44 -1.08 -12.96 -11.62
C LYS A 44 -0.36 -11.60 -11.59
N SER A 45 -1.06 -10.53 -11.96
CA SER A 45 -0.58 -9.14 -11.90
C SER A 45 -1.12 -8.37 -10.67
N ALA A 46 -1.76 -9.06 -9.73
CA ALA A 46 -2.25 -8.47 -8.49
C ALA A 46 -1.07 -8.24 -7.54
N SER A 47 -0.53 -7.04 -7.60
CA SER A 47 0.49 -6.59 -6.67
C SER A 47 -0.16 -5.77 -5.57
N SER A 48 0.09 -6.15 -4.32
CA SER A 48 -0.23 -5.28 -3.19
C SER A 48 0.97 -4.39 -2.85
N LEU A 49 0.69 -3.14 -2.50
CA LEU A 49 1.68 -2.10 -2.32
C LEU A 49 1.33 -1.29 -1.06
N ILE A 50 2.33 -0.90 -0.28
CA ILE A 50 2.16 0.11 0.76
C ILE A 50 2.92 1.36 0.34
N ILE A 51 2.23 2.49 0.32
CA ILE A 51 2.80 3.78 -0.06
C ILE A 51 2.74 4.70 1.16
N TYR A 52 3.92 5.11 1.62
CA TYR A 52 4.07 6.19 2.59
C TYR A 52 4.15 7.51 1.82
N HIS A 53 3.25 8.44 2.12
CA HIS A 53 3.16 9.72 1.39
C HIS A 53 3.99 10.82 2.04
N ASP A 54 4.49 10.57 3.25
CA ASP A 54 5.13 11.57 4.09
C ASP A 54 6.43 11.00 4.66
N ASN A 55 7.41 11.87 4.92
CA ASN A 55 8.66 11.48 5.57
C ASN A 55 8.46 11.47 7.10
N PRO A 56 8.62 10.32 7.78
CA PRO A 56 8.46 10.22 9.24
C PRO A 56 9.49 11.04 10.03
N GLU A 57 10.62 11.43 9.44
CA GLU A 57 11.62 12.29 10.10
C GLU A 57 11.21 13.77 10.15
N VAL A 58 10.24 14.19 9.31
CA VAL A 58 9.86 15.60 9.14
C VAL A 58 8.40 15.85 9.49
N THR A 59 7.52 14.89 9.17
CA THR A 59 6.08 15.01 9.38
C THR A 59 5.69 14.51 10.77
N GLU A 60 4.89 15.30 11.49
CA GLU A 60 4.31 14.91 12.78
C GLU A 60 3.54 13.58 12.66
N GLU A 61 3.67 12.73 13.67
CA GLU A 61 3.19 11.35 13.64
C GLU A 61 1.68 11.24 13.35
N GLU A 62 0.88 12.14 13.91
CA GLU A 62 -0.57 12.22 13.73
C GLU A 62 -0.99 12.67 12.32
N LYS A 63 -0.05 13.17 11.52
CA LYS A 63 -0.26 13.64 10.15
C LYS A 63 0.32 12.71 9.09
N LEU A 64 1.02 11.64 9.49
CA LEU A 64 1.59 10.67 8.57
C LEU A 64 0.48 9.96 7.80
N ARG A 65 0.59 9.96 6.47
CA ARG A 65 -0.39 9.29 5.60
C ARG A 65 0.24 8.07 4.97
N LEU A 66 -0.49 6.97 5.05
CA LEU A 66 -0.13 5.72 4.37
C LEU A 66 -1.31 5.21 3.54
N SER A 67 -0.99 4.45 2.49
CA SER A 67 -1.99 3.81 1.65
C SER A 67 -1.62 2.37 1.39
N VAL A 68 -2.49 1.46 1.83
CA VAL A 68 -2.44 0.06 1.42
C VAL A 68 -3.21 -0.05 0.11
N CYS A 69 -2.55 -0.59 -0.90
CA CYS A 69 -2.96 -0.48 -2.29
C CYS A 69 -2.96 -1.85 -2.97
N ILE A 70 -3.77 -1.99 -4.02
CA ILE A 70 -3.74 -3.11 -4.96
C ILE A 70 -3.83 -2.58 -6.39
N THR A 71 -3.03 -3.16 -7.30
CA THR A 71 -3.09 -2.80 -8.73
C THR A 71 -4.43 -3.20 -9.34
N VAL A 72 -5.06 -2.27 -10.07
CA VAL A 72 -6.35 -2.47 -10.73
C VAL A 72 -6.34 -1.90 -12.15
N PRO A 73 -7.21 -2.37 -13.07
CA PRO A 73 -7.38 -1.73 -14.37
C PRO A 73 -7.74 -0.25 -14.23
N GLN A 74 -7.24 0.62 -15.13
CA GLN A 74 -7.48 2.07 -15.10
C GLN A 74 -8.98 2.45 -15.00
N GLY A 75 -9.84 1.73 -15.70
CA GLY A 75 -11.30 1.93 -15.71
C GLY A 75 -12.05 1.46 -14.47
N THR A 76 -11.36 0.93 -13.45
CA THR A 76 -12.00 0.38 -12.24
C THR A 76 -12.75 1.47 -11.50
N ARG A 77 -14.02 1.21 -11.17
CA ARG A 77 -14.83 2.08 -10.31
C ARG A 77 -14.60 1.69 -8.86
N VAL A 78 -14.42 2.69 -8.01
CA VAL A 78 -14.25 2.55 -6.56
C VAL A 78 -15.38 3.28 -5.85
N ASP A 79 -15.68 2.88 -4.61
CA ASP A 79 -16.78 3.38 -3.81
C ASP A 79 -16.43 3.31 -2.31
N GLY A 80 -17.23 4.02 -1.50
CA GLY A 80 -17.07 4.06 -0.05
C GLY A 80 -15.69 4.58 0.37
N ASP A 81 -15.01 3.78 1.17
CA ASP A 81 -13.69 4.11 1.73
C ASP A 81 -12.51 3.73 0.82
N ILE A 82 -12.80 3.21 -0.38
CA ILE A 82 -11.78 2.84 -1.35
C ILE A 82 -11.51 4.01 -2.29
N GLY A 83 -10.28 4.51 -2.25
CA GLY A 83 -9.79 5.48 -3.21
C GLY A 83 -9.16 4.82 -4.44
N LYS A 84 -8.95 5.61 -5.49
CA LYS A 84 -8.18 5.21 -6.67
C LYS A 84 -7.19 6.30 -7.02
N MET A 85 -5.97 5.94 -7.38
CA MET A 85 -4.97 6.89 -7.88
C MET A 85 -4.08 6.22 -8.93
N ILE A 86 -3.39 7.07 -9.70
CA ILE A 86 -2.26 6.66 -10.53
C ILE A 86 -1.02 6.84 -9.66
N VAL A 87 -0.23 5.78 -9.53
CA VAL A 87 1.13 5.86 -8.99
C VAL A 87 2.03 6.06 -10.21
N PRO A 88 2.62 7.26 -10.38
CA PRO A 88 3.47 7.53 -11.53
C PRO A 88 4.75 6.70 -11.44
N ALA A 89 5.41 6.51 -12.58
CA ALA A 89 6.72 5.87 -12.56
C ALA A 89 7.73 6.75 -11.79
N GLY A 90 8.51 6.16 -10.88
CA GLY A 90 9.44 6.94 -10.07
C GLY A 90 10.08 6.17 -8.91
N GLY A 91 10.86 6.91 -8.11
CA GLY A 91 11.48 6.42 -6.89
C GLY A 91 10.50 6.50 -5.72
N TYR A 92 10.05 5.33 -5.28
CA TYR A 92 9.22 5.16 -4.09
C TYR A 92 9.84 4.04 -3.26
N ALA A 93 9.81 4.11 -1.92
CA ALA A 93 9.95 2.87 -1.19
C ALA A 93 8.63 2.12 -1.27
N VAL A 94 8.70 0.99 -1.95
CA VAL A 94 7.59 0.10 -2.21
C VAL A 94 7.98 -1.23 -1.62
N ALA A 95 7.18 -1.71 -0.68
CA ALA A 95 7.19 -3.11 -0.29
C ALA A 95 6.17 -3.84 -1.17
N HIS A 96 6.64 -4.80 -1.96
CA HIS A 96 5.82 -5.60 -2.87
C HIS A 96 5.55 -6.95 -2.25
N PHE A 97 4.28 -7.39 -2.30
CA PHE A 97 3.89 -8.70 -1.80
C PHE A 97 3.04 -9.42 -2.85
N GLU A 98 3.43 -10.65 -3.15
CA GLU A 98 2.56 -11.64 -3.80
C GLU A 98 1.68 -12.23 -2.70
N LEU A 99 0.37 -12.05 -2.80
CA LEU A 99 -0.59 -12.60 -1.85
C LEU A 99 -1.27 -13.80 -2.50
N ASP A 100 -1.21 -14.99 -1.89
CA ASP A 100 -2.25 -16.00 -2.15
C ASP A 100 -3.56 -15.51 -1.50
N SER A 101 -4.69 -15.85 -2.12
CA SER A 101 -6.04 -15.55 -1.64
C SER A 101 -6.32 -16.03 -0.20
N THR A 102 -5.57 -17.03 0.26
CA THR A 102 -5.58 -17.58 1.63
C THR A 102 -4.59 -16.91 2.57
N GLU A 103 -3.65 -16.12 2.04
CA GLU A 103 -2.54 -15.49 2.75
C GLU A 103 -2.77 -14.01 3.05
N CYS A 104 -3.87 -13.41 2.59
CA CYS A 104 -4.28 -12.04 2.98
C CYS A 104 -4.63 -11.89 4.48
N ALA A 105 -4.29 -12.87 5.33
CA ALA A 105 -4.34 -12.76 6.79
C ALA A 105 -3.04 -13.23 7.47
N GLN A 106 -2.11 -13.86 6.75
CA GLN A 106 -0.94 -14.55 7.35
C GLN A 106 0.42 -13.92 7.01
N SER A 107 0.51 -13.05 5.99
CA SER A 107 1.80 -12.58 5.47
C SER A 107 2.39 -11.35 6.18
N TRP A 108 1.87 -10.95 7.35
CA TRP A 108 2.18 -9.64 7.95
C TRP A 108 3.50 -9.60 8.71
N ASN A 109 3.98 -10.79 9.11
CA ASN A 109 5.15 -10.91 9.97
C ASN A 109 6.43 -10.36 9.34
N TRP A 110 6.57 -10.38 8.00
CA TRP A 110 7.75 -9.85 7.31
C TRP A 110 7.73 -8.31 7.18
N LEU A 111 6.53 -7.72 7.18
CA LEU A 111 6.35 -6.26 7.10
C LEU A 111 6.96 -5.56 8.33
N TYR A 112 6.93 -6.23 9.50
CA TYR A 112 7.49 -5.74 10.77
C TYR A 112 9.01 -5.63 10.78
N ASP A 113 9.71 -6.61 10.21
CA ASP A 113 11.17 -6.65 10.30
C ASP A 113 11.85 -5.72 9.29
N VAL A 114 11.19 -5.42 8.16
CA VAL A 114 11.83 -4.74 7.02
C VAL A 114 11.37 -3.29 6.82
N CYS A 115 10.13 -2.92 7.18
CA CYS A 115 9.59 -1.61 6.78
C CYS A 115 10.20 -0.38 7.46
N LEU A 116 11.08 -0.54 8.45
CA LEU A 116 11.66 0.59 9.19
C LEU A 116 13.21 0.70 9.19
N PRO A 117 14.04 -0.36 9.05
CA PRO A 117 15.48 -0.13 9.06
C PRO A 117 16.12 0.14 7.69
N GLU A 118 15.58 -0.41 6.58
CA GLU A 118 16.31 -0.45 5.29
C GLU A 118 15.56 0.14 4.07
N SER A 119 14.46 0.87 4.26
CA SER A 119 13.88 1.62 3.14
C SER A 119 14.72 2.89 2.89
N GLY A 120 15.82 2.73 2.15
CA GLY A 120 16.55 3.85 1.56
C GLY A 120 15.64 4.61 0.61
N TYR A 121 14.89 5.57 1.14
CA TYR A 121 14.08 6.49 0.36
C TYR A 121 15.00 7.50 -0.34
N ILE A 122 14.91 7.57 -1.67
CA ILE A 122 15.25 8.79 -2.40
C ILE A 122 13.92 9.50 -2.61
N ALA A 123 13.67 10.55 -1.82
CA ALA A 123 12.66 11.53 -2.15
C ALA A 123 13.09 12.20 -3.46
N ASN A 124 12.37 11.95 -4.55
CA ASN A 124 12.57 12.74 -5.75
C ASN A 124 11.87 14.08 -5.55
N ASP A 125 12.61 15.01 -4.97
CA ASP A 125 12.27 16.42 -4.89
C ASP A 125 12.26 16.97 -6.32
N LEU A 126 11.08 17.08 -6.93
CA LEU A 126 10.91 17.80 -8.20
C LEU A 126 10.40 19.20 -7.89
N HIS A 127 11.36 20.13 -7.94
CA HIS A 127 11.21 21.56 -8.18
C HIS A 127 10.38 21.88 -9.42
#